data_AF-A0A7W5ANY3-F1
#
_entry.id   AF-A0A7W5ANY3-F1
#
_cell.length_a   1.000
_cell.length_b   1.000
_cell.length_c   1.000
_cell.angle_alpha   90.00
_cell.angle_beta   90.00
_cell.angle_gamma   90.00
#
_symmetry.space_group_name_H-M   'P 1'
#
loop_
_entity.id
_entity.type
_entity.pdbx_description
1 polymer ?
#
loop_
_entity_poly.entity_id
_entity_poly.type
_entity_poly.pdbx_seq_one_letter_code
_entity_poly.pdbx_strand_id
1 'polypeptide(L)'
;MGGDASRQDGTVLTFSPVARFSVLFGPATLGALIGFALPVAARWLVDVGFPVLGVVWRVAASVDTWWKAAVQAAIFAVVGALASVELIRGTVRVIIGADEVRLRTGESEAVVARSEIGALFMDDGALVILDRESRRVFHGEPQAEADVLKRVFREHGYPWRSEDPFAGLYQRWLPESGQLPVAVEAVLSARSVALRKKAAKEAAELRGSLEKLGYSVRDDGAHQLWRPLVRS
;
A
#
# COMPACT_ATOMS: atom_id res chain seq x y z
N MET A 1 -28.99 28.99 -15.32
CA MET A 1 -27.89 28.03 -15.54
C MET A 1 -27.14 27.99 -14.22
N GLY A 2 -27.47 27.13 -13.26
CA GLY A 2 -27.50 25.67 -13.33
C GLY A 2 -26.54 25.25 -12.21
N GLY A 3 -27.09 25.02 -11.03
CA GLY A 3 -26.32 24.84 -9.81
C GLY A 3 -25.57 23.53 -9.77
N ASP A 4 -24.43 23.55 -9.07
CA ASP A 4 -24.00 22.42 -8.25
C ASP A 4 -23.09 22.93 -7.12
N ALA A 5 -23.73 23.54 -6.12
CA ALA A 5 -23.15 23.71 -4.80
C ALA A 5 -23.57 22.49 -3.95
N SER A 6 -23.12 21.30 -4.34
CA SER A 6 -23.35 20.07 -3.57
C SER A 6 -22.36 20.02 -2.40
N ARG A 7 -22.87 20.41 -1.22
CA ARG A 7 -22.41 20.15 0.15
C ARG A 7 -20.97 19.62 0.31
N GLN A 8 -20.08 20.49 0.78
CA GLN A 8 -18.77 20.15 1.33
C GLN A 8 -18.84 19.72 2.81
N ASP A 9 -19.78 18.84 3.18
CA ASP A 9 -19.84 18.28 4.55
C ASP A 9 -19.14 16.91 4.59
N GLY A 10 -17.89 16.88 4.13
CA GLY A 10 -17.06 15.68 4.13
C GLY A 10 -15.88 15.86 5.08
N THR A 11 -15.70 14.94 6.04
CA THR A 11 -14.53 14.97 6.91
C THR A 11 -13.32 14.50 6.09
N VAL A 12 -12.42 15.43 5.76
CA VAL A 12 -11.17 15.13 5.06
C VAL A 12 -10.15 14.65 6.09
N LEU A 13 -9.84 13.37 6.06
CA LEU A 13 -8.80 12.82 6.92
C LEU A 13 -7.48 12.81 6.16
N THR A 14 -6.57 13.67 6.61
CA THR A 14 -5.20 13.78 6.11
C THR A 14 -4.21 13.41 7.22
N PHE A 15 -2.95 13.19 6.87
CA PHE A 15 -1.88 12.95 7.82
C PHE A 15 -1.88 13.97 8.96
N SER A 16 -1.56 13.51 10.16
CA SER A 16 -1.11 14.40 11.24
C SER A 16 0.07 15.26 10.74
N PRO A 17 0.17 16.54 11.12
CA PRO A 17 1.27 17.42 10.70
C PRO A 17 2.65 16.82 10.98
N VAL A 18 2.78 16.08 12.10
CA VAL A 18 4.02 15.39 12.50
C VAL A 18 4.31 14.21 11.57
N ALA A 19 3.31 13.37 11.27
CA ALA A 19 3.47 12.25 10.34
C ALA A 19 3.85 12.74 8.94
N ARG A 20 3.23 13.83 8.48
CA ARG A 20 3.57 14.46 7.19
C ARG A 20 5.00 14.97 7.16
N PHE A 21 5.46 15.62 8.24
CA PHE A 21 6.84 16.09 8.34
C PHE A 21 7.83 14.93 8.34
N SER A 22 7.55 13.87 9.12
CA SER A 22 8.40 12.68 9.18
C SER A 22 8.49 11.93 7.85
N VAL A 23 7.38 11.77 7.13
CA VAL A 23 7.39 11.12 5.80
C VAL A 23 8.14 11.97 4.78
N LEU A 24 8.04 13.31 4.86
CA LEU A 24 8.68 14.21 3.90
C LEU A 24 10.18 14.37 4.13
N PHE A 25 10.61 14.52 5.38
CA PHE A 25 12.00 14.82 5.72
C PHE A 25 12.77 13.61 6.22
N GLY A 26 12.11 12.61 6.80
CA GLY A 26 12.75 11.42 7.38
C GLY A 26 13.66 10.70 6.39
N PRO A 27 13.16 10.24 5.22
CA PRO A 27 13.99 9.53 4.26
C PRO A 27 15.13 10.38 3.70
N ALA A 28 14.92 11.69 3.49
CA ALA A 28 15.96 12.60 3.04
C ALA A 28 17.07 12.78 4.10
N THR A 29 16.69 12.97 5.37
CA THR A 29 17.65 13.07 6.48
C THR A 29 18.42 11.77 6.69
N LEU A 30 17.73 10.62 6.61
CA LEU A 30 18.37 9.31 6.72
C LEU A 30 19.33 9.06 5.55
N GLY A 31 18.93 9.43 4.33
CA GLY A 31 19.80 9.39 3.16
C GLY A 31 21.06 10.24 3.35
N ALA A 32 20.92 11.48 3.82
CA ALA A 32 22.06 12.35 4.09
C ALA A 32 23.02 11.75 5.13
N LEU A 33 22.47 11.19 6.22
CA LEU A 33 23.26 10.53 7.27
C LEU A 33 24.01 9.31 6.73
N ILE A 34 23.36 8.47 5.92
CA ILE A 34 23.99 7.32 5.26
C ILE A 34 25.10 7.82 4.32
N GLY A 35 24.80 8.80 3.47
CA GLY A 35 25.76 9.38 2.53
C GLY A 35 27.02 9.94 3.22
N PHE A 36 26.85 10.54 4.40
CA PHE A 36 27.95 11.04 5.22
C PHE A 36 28.71 9.94 5.97
N ALA A 37 28.02 8.92 6.49
CA ALA A 37 28.62 7.83 7.25
C ALA A 37 29.34 6.80 6.35
N LEU A 38 28.93 6.68 5.08
CA LEU A 38 29.43 5.66 4.16
C LEU A 38 30.95 5.70 3.95
N PRO A 39 31.62 6.86 3.75
CA PRO A 39 33.08 6.90 3.62
C PRO A 39 33.81 6.48 4.90
N VAL A 40 33.27 6.82 6.07
CA VAL A 40 33.85 6.46 7.37
C VAL A 40 33.77 4.95 7.59
N ALA A 41 32.58 4.37 7.35
CA ALA A 41 32.37 2.93 7.43
C ALA A 41 33.21 2.15 6.39
N ALA A 42 33.35 2.70 5.18
CA ALA A 42 34.13 2.09 4.11
C ALA A 42 35.62 2.01 4.45
N ARG A 43 36.21 3.06 5.06
CA ARG A 43 37.60 3.03 5.54
C ARG A 43 37.79 1.94 6.61
N TRP A 44 36.91 1.90 7.60
CA TRP A 44 36.95 0.87 8.64
C TRP A 44 36.85 -0.55 8.07
N LEU A 45 35.99 -0.79 7.08
CA LEU A 45 35.86 -2.09 6.41
C LEU A 45 37.09 -2.49 5.60
N VAL A 46 37.76 -1.52 4.96
CA VAL A 46 39.04 -1.75 4.26
C VAL A 46 40.14 -2.10 5.26
N ASP A 47 40.20 -1.41 6.39
CA ASP A 47 41.21 -1.64 7.44
C ASP A 47 41.07 -3.02 8.10
N VAL A 48 39.83 -3.50 8.31
CA VAL A 48 39.53 -4.83 8.87
C VAL A 48 39.76 -5.96 7.84
N GLY A 49 40.04 -5.63 6.58
CA GLY A 49 40.29 -6.62 5.52
C GLY A 49 39.03 -7.39 5.11
N PHE A 50 37.87 -6.74 5.14
CA PHE A 50 36.60 -7.41 4.83
C PHE A 50 36.58 -7.91 3.37
N PRO A 51 36.36 -9.22 3.12
CA PRO A 51 36.63 -9.84 1.81
C PRO A 51 35.54 -9.61 0.74
N VAL A 52 34.39 -9.04 1.11
CA VAL A 52 33.23 -8.87 0.21
C VAL A 52 33.17 -7.43 -0.31
N LEU A 53 32.99 -7.24 -1.63
CA LEU A 53 32.84 -5.93 -2.28
C LEU A 53 34.03 -4.96 -2.11
N GLY A 54 35.26 -5.46 -1.93
CA GLY A 54 36.46 -4.67 -1.66
C GLY A 54 36.72 -3.49 -2.62
N VAL A 55 36.38 -3.63 -3.90
CA VAL A 55 36.47 -2.54 -4.88
C VAL A 55 35.51 -1.39 -4.55
N VAL A 56 34.27 -1.70 -4.14
CA VAL A 56 33.25 -0.71 -3.78
C VAL A 56 33.66 0.05 -2.54
N TRP A 57 34.18 -0.64 -1.51
CA TRP A 57 34.64 0.01 -0.28
C TRP A 57 35.84 0.92 -0.52
N ARG A 58 36.77 0.53 -1.40
CA ARG A 58 37.92 1.37 -1.74
C ARG A 58 37.51 2.65 -2.48
N VAL A 59 36.51 2.57 -3.36
CA VAL A 59 35.93 3.75 -4.03
C VAL A 59 35.23 4.64 -3.01
N ALA A 60 34.39 4.09 -2.14
CA ALA A 60 33.72 4.86 -1.09
C ALA A 60 34.71 5.49 -0.08
N ALA A 61 35.81 4.80 0.25
CA ALA A 61 36.86 5.27 1.14
C ALA A 61 37.72 6.39 0.53
N SER A 62 37.83 6.45 -0.80
CA SER A 62 38.60 7.48 -1.53
C SER A 62 37.99 8.88 -1.49
N VAL A 63 36.80 9.01 -0.88
CA VAL A 63 36.18 10.29 -0.56
C VAL A 63 36.89 10.88 0.66
N ASP A 64 37.92 11.67 0.38
CA ASP A 64 38.83 12.29 1.34
C ASP A 64 38.53 13.78 1.59
N THR A 65 37.93 14.44 0.60
CA THR A 65 37.70 15.88 0.64
C THR A 65 36.29 16.19 1.16
N TRP A 66 36.19 17.12 2.10
CA TRP A 66 34.92 17.52 2.73
C TRP A 66 33.83 17.89 1.72
N TRP A 67 34.19 18.51 0.57
CA TRP A 67 33.22 18.85 -0.48
C TRP A 67 32.66 17.62 -1.21
N LYS A 68 33.48 16.57 -1.43
CA LYS A 68 33.03 15.31 -2.05
C LYS A 68 32.05 14.58 -1.15
N ALA A 69 32.33 14.56 0.17
CA ALA A 69 31.40 14.02 1.16
C ALA A 69 30.09 14.81 1.20
N ALA A 70 30.14 16.14 1.08
CA ALA A 70 28.94 16.98 1.00
C ALA A 70 28.11 16.69 -0.27
N VAL A 71 28.76 16.55 -1.44
CA VAL A 71 28.08 16.19 -2.70
C VAL A 71 27.44 14.80 -2.60
N GLN A 72 28.13 13.82 -2.02
CA GLN A 72 27.57 12.49 -1.79
C GLN A 72 26.36 12.54 -0.86
N ALA A 73 26.45 13.22 0.29
CA ALA A 73 25.32 13.40 1.19
C ALA A 73 24.13 14.08 0.49
N ALA A 74 24.39 15.07 -0.37
CA ALA A 74 23.35 15.71 -1.17
C ALA A 74 22.68 14.74 -2.16
N ILE A 75 23.44 13.88 -2.86
CA ILE A 75 22.88 12.84 -3.75
C ILE A 75 21.96 11.91 -2.97
N PHE A 76 22.41 11.38 -1.83
CA PHE A 76 21.58 10.48 -1.02
C PHE A 76 20.37 11.20 -0.41
N ALA A 77 20.49 12.48 -0.06
CA ALA A 77 19.35 13.28 0.38
C ALA A 77 18.29 13.43 -0.73
N VAL A 78 18.71 13.67 -1.98
CA VAL A 78 17.81 13.72 -3.15
C VAL A 78 17.13 12.38 -3.39
N VAL A 79 17.87 11.26 -3.30
CA VAL A 79 17.30 9.91 -3.40
C VAL A 79 16.26 9.68 -2.30
N GLY A 80 16.56 10.09 -1.06
CA GLY A 80 15.60 10.02 0.05
C GLY A 80 14.36 10.89 -0.18
N ALA A 81 14.53 12.10 -0.72
CA ALA A 81 13.41 12.97 -1.06
C ALA A 81 12.53 12.37 -2.17
N LEU A 82 13.13 11.76 -3.20
CA LEU A 82 12.39 11.04 -4.26
C LEU A 82 11.62 9.85 -3.68
N ALA A 83 12.22 9.08 -2.78
CA ALA A 83 11.53 8.00 -2.07
C ALA A 83 10.34 8.51 -1.24
N SER A 84 10.47 9.70 -0.64
CA SER A 84 9.38 10.35 0.11
C SER A 84 8.21 10.71 -0.79
N VAL A 85 8.48 11.21 -2.01
CA VAL A 85 7.44 11.48 -3.01
C VAL A 85 6.70 10.20 -3.39
N GLU A 86 7.42 9.10 -3.59
CA GLU A 86 6.83 7.81 -3.95
C GLU A 86 5.94 7.25 -2.83
N LEU A 87 6.39 7.36 -1.57
CA LEU A 87 5.60 6.99 -0.39
C LEU A 87 4.27 7.75 -0.34
N ILE A 88 4.31 9.07 -0.57
CA ILE A 88 3.11 9.93 -0.54
C ILE A 88 2.16 9.62 -1.70
N ARG A 89 2.69 9.30 -2.90
CA ARG A 89 1.89 8.92 -4.07
C ARG A 89 1.07 7.66 -3.84
N GLY A 90 1.61 6.72 -3.05
CA GLY A 90 0.93 5.48 -2.68
C GLY A 90 -0.18 5.63 -1.65
N THR A 91 -0.23 6.74 -0.91
CA THR A 91 -1.18 6.88 0.21
C THR A 91 -2.52 7.47 -0.21
N VAL A 92 -3.59 6.90 0.34
CA VAL A 92 -4.97 7.20 -0.03
C VAL A 92 -5.54 8.30 0.86
N ARG A 93 -6.02 9.37 0.22
CA ARG A 93 -6.84 10.38 0.89
C ARG A 93 -8.27 9.86 0.97
N VAL A 94 -8.80 9.80 2.20
CA VAL A 94 -10.17 9.35 2.47
C VAL A 94 -11.01 10.57 2.83
N ILE A 95 -12.09 10.79 2.07
CA ILE A 95 -13.08 11.83 2.31
C ILE A 95 -14.38 11.11 2.66
N ILE A 96 -14.83 11.27 3.90
CA ILE A 96 -16.01 10.56 4.41
C ILE A 96 -17.19 11.54 4.41
N GLY A 97 -18.16 11.29 3.52
CA GLY A 97 -19.44 11.99 3.50
C GLY A 97 -20.51 11.25 4.33
N ALA A 98 -21.75 11.75 4.31
CA ALA A 98 -22.87 11.06 4.97
C ALA A 98 -23.34 9.79 4.22
N ASP A 99 -23.32 9.87 2.88
CA ASP A 99 -23.89 8.84 1.99
C ASP A 99 -22.85 8.22 1.05
N GLU A 100 -21.61 8.70 1.04
CA GLU A 100 -20.55 8.23 0.14
C GLU A 100 -19.16 8.42 0.73
N VAL A 101 -18.23 7.56 0.33
CA VAL A 101 -16.81 7.66 0.65
C VAL A 101 -16.07 7.93 -0.65
N ARG A 102 -15.30 9.02 -0.71
CA ARG A 102 -14.37 9.27 -1.82
C ARG A 102 -12.96 8.88 -1.39
N LEU A 103 -12.31 8.09 -2.23
CA LEU A 103 -10.98 7.54 -2.04
C LEU A 103 -10.12 8.05 -3.18
N ARG A 104 -9.09 8.84 -2.85
CA ARG A 104 -8.20 9.41 -3.85
C ARG A 104 -6.78 8.92 -3.66
N THR A 105 -6.23 8.32 -4.71
CA THR A 105 -4.86 7.81 -4.76
C THR A 105 -4.17 8.40 -5.97
N GLY A 106 -3.27 9.37 -5.74
CA GLY A 106 -2.64 10.13 -6.83
C GLY A 106 -3.69 10.84 -7.70
N GLU A 107 -3.74 10.46 -8.98
CA GLU A 107 -4.69 10.97 -9.98
C GLU A 107 -6.00 10.18 -10.06
N SER A 108 -6.05 8.99 -9.46
CA SER A 108 -7.25 8.15 -9.45
C SER A 108 -8.18 8.53 -8.32
N GLU A 109 -9.48 8.64 -8.62
CA GLU A 109 -10.55 8.86 -7.66
C GLU A 109 -11.58 7.73 -7.78
N ALA A 110 -11.93 7.13 -6.65
CA ALA A 110 -13.00 6.14 -6.53
C ALA A 110 -14.05 6.68 -5.56
N VAL A 111 -15.32 6.55 -5.95
CA VAL A 111 -16.45 6.95 -5.12
C VAL A 111 -17.26 5.69 -4.82
N VAL A 112 -17.54 5.45 -3.53
CA VAL A 112 -18.30 4.28 -3.08
C VAL A 112 -19.48 4.76 -2.25
N ALA A 113 -20.70 4.40 -2.67
CA ALA A 113 -21.90 4.75 -1.94
C ALA A 113 -21.97 3.96 -0.62
N ARG A 114 -22.38 4.61 0.47
CA ARG A 114 -22.57 3.96 1.78
C ARG A 114 -23.53 2.78 1.71
N SER A 115 -24.55 2.86 0.86
CA SER A 115 -25.50 1.78 0.63
C SER A 115 -24.86 0.52 0.09
N GLU A 116 -23.76 0.63 -0.66
CA GLU A 116 -23.05 -0.52 -1.26
C GLU A 116 -22.06 -1.16 -0.31
N ILE A 117 -21.64 -0.46 0.73
CA ILE A 117 -20.62 -0.92 1.68
C ILE A 117 -21.21 -1.93 2.66
N GLY A 118 -20.66 -3.15 2.68
CA GLY A 118 -21.00 -4.20 3.63
C GLY A 118 -20.12 -4.20 4.87
N ALA A 119 -18.82 -3.92 4.72
CA ALA A 119 -17.87 -3.85 5.83
C ALA A 119 -16.69 -2.94 5.53
N LEU A 120 -16.18 -2.24 6.55
CA LEU A 120 -14.88 -1.55 6.52
C LEU A 120 -14.01 -2.02 7.68
N PHE A 121 -12.73 -2.21 7.43
CA PHE A 121 -11.76 -2.57 8.48
C PHE A 121 -10.34 -2.17 8.06
N MET A 122 -9.43 -2.18 9.03
CA MET A 122 -7.99 -2.07 8.78
C MET A 122 -7.39 -3.47 8.70
N ASP A 123 -6.52 -3.69 7.73
CA ASP A 123 -5.79 -4.93 7.52
C ASP A 123 -4.34 -4.57 7.18
N ASP A 124 -3.40 -4.93 8.07
CA ASP A 124 -1.97 -4.63 7.93
C ASP A 124 -1.64 -3.17 7.54
N GLY A 125 -2.31 -2.21 8.19
CA GLY A 125 -2.13 -0.78 7.91
C GLY A 125 -2.88 -0.25 6.68
N ALA A 126 -3.51 -1.12 5.88
CA ALA A 126 -4.37 -0.73 4.76
C ALA A 126 -5.85 -0.66 5.16
N LEU A 127 -6.58 0.31 4.62
CA LEU A 127 -8.03 0.36 4.68
C LEU A 127 -8.61 -0.60 3.64
N VAL A 128 -9.46 -1.52 4.08
CA VAL A 128 -10.23 -2.43 3.22
C VAL A 128 -11.70 -2.03 3.26
N ILE A 129 -12.30 -1.91 2.07
CA ILE A 129 -13.75 -1.72 1.92
C ILE A 129 -14.31 -2.90 1.14
N LEU A 130 -15.26 -3.60 1.77
CA LEU A 130 -16.02 -4.67 1.15
C LEU A 130 -17.42 -4.18 0.78
N ASP A 131 -17.92 -4.60 -0.38
CA ASP A 131 -19.33 -4.43 -0.73
C ASP A 131 -20.23 -5.42 0.04
N ARG A 132 -21.54 -5.33 -0.17
CA ARG A 132 -22.53 -6.27 0.39
C ARG A 132 -22.42 -7.71 -0.11
N GLU A 133 -21.71 -7.93 -1.22
CA GLU A 133 -21.40 -9.25 -1.75
C GLU A 133 -20.01 -9.73 -1.29
N SER A 134 -19.41 -9.06 -0.31
CA SER A 134 -18.09 -9.31 0.25
C SER A 134 -16.92 -9.17 -0.73
N ARG A 135 -17.13 -8.52 -1.88
CA ARG A 135 -16.08 -8.19 -2.86
C ARG A 135 -15.23 -7.04 -2.34
N ARG A 136 -13.95 -7.05 -2.71
CA ARG A 136 -13.00 -6.01 -2.30
C ARG A 136 -13.10 -4.83 -3.28
N VAL A 137 -13.89 -3.83 -2.90
CA VAL A 137 -14.06 -2.59 -3.66
C VAL A 137 -12.80 -1.74 -3.56
N PHE A 138 -12.17 -1.72 -2.38
CA PHE A 138 -11.00 -0.90 -2.14
C PHE A 138 -10.01 -1.57 -1.17
N HIS A 139 -8.71 -1.33 -1.42
CA HIS A 139 -7.59 -1.70 -0.57
C HIS A 139 -6.44 -0.74 -0.78
N GLY A 140 -6.02 -0.03 0.28
CA GLY A 140 -4.87 0.86 0.23
C GLY A 140 -4.58 1.53 1.57
N GLU A 141 -3.34 1.96 1.77
CA GLU A 141 -2.91 2.64 3.00
C GLU A 141 -3.55 4.03 3.11
N PRO A 142 -4.33 4.32 4.16
CA PRO A 142 -4.93 5.63 4.35
C PRO A 142 -3.90 6.64 4.86
N GLN A 143 -4.07 7.91 4.50
CA GLN A 143 -3.24 9.00 5.05
C GLN A 143 -3.51 9.25 6.55
N ALA A 144 -4.67 8.80 7.03
CA ALA A 144 -5.12 9.03 8.38
C ALA A 144 -4.79 7.84 9.28
N GLU A 145 -4.56 8.12 10.57
CA GLU A 145 -4.39 7.07 11.56
C GLU A 145 -5.65 6.21 11.69
N ALA A 146 -5.46 4.91 11.89
CA ALA A 146 -6.52 3.91 11.98
C ALA A 146 -7.60 4.27 13.00
N ASP A 147 -7.22 4.81 14.16
CA ASP A 147 -8.15 5.17 15.23
C ASP A 147 -9.02 6.39 14.88
N VAL A 148 -8.46 7.37 14.17
CA VAL A 148 -9.21 8.52 13.67
C VAL A 148 -10.20 8.06 12.61
N LEU A 149 -9.74 7.20 11.69
CA LEU A 149 -10.55 6.65 10.62
C LEU A 149 -11.73 5.84 11.17
N LYS A 150 -11.46 4.95 12.13
CA LYS A 150 -12.48 4.17 12.86
C LYS A 150 -13.53 5.06 13.52
N ARG A 151 -13.09 6.13 14.19
CA ARG A 151 -13.97 7.06 14.88
C ARG A 151 -14.91 7.76 13.89
N VAL A 152 -14.35 8.38 12.84
CA VAL A 152 -15.12 9.14 11.86
C VAL A 152 -16.07 8.24 11.07
N PHE A 153 -15.64 7.06 10.63
CA PHE A 153 -16.54 6.12 9.96
C PHE A 153 -17.71 5.72 10.86
N ARG A 154 -17.47 5.48 12.15
CA ARG A 154 -18.53 5.15 13.12
C ARG A 154 -19.47 6.32 13.37
N GLU A 155 -18.96 7.55 13.48
CA GLU A 155 -19.75 8.77 13.64
C GLU A 155 -20.68 9.00 12.44
N HIS A 156 -20.19 8.71 11.22
CA HIS A 156 -20.99 8.76 10.00
C HIS A 156 -21.87 7.51 9.78
N GLY A 157 -21.88 6.54 10.71
CA GLY A 157 -22.76 5.37 10.68
C GLY A 157 -22.37 4.29 9.66
N TYR A 158 -21.10 4.22 9.27
CA TYR A 158 -20.59 3.16 8.39
C TYR A 158 -20.36 1.85 9.16
N PRO A 159 -20.46 0.68 8.48
CA PRO A 159 -20.31 -0.64 9.11
C PRO A 159 -18.84 -1.00 9.39
N TRP A 160 -18.20 -0.28 10.30
CA TRP A 160 -16.83 -0.54 10.72
C TRP A 160 -16.70 -1.83 11.54
N ARG A 161 -15.78 -2.71 11.15
CA ARG A 161 -15.42 -3.98 11.80
C ARG A 161 -13.99 -3.91 12.35
N SER A 162 -13.70 -4.74 13.35
CA SER A 162 -12.35 -4.85 13.92
C SER A 162 -11.36 -5.53 12.97
N GLU A 163 -11.84 -6.51 12.21
CA GLU A 163 -11.07 -7.34 11.30
C GLU A 163 -11.95 -7.77 10.12
N ASP A 164 -11.39 -8.52 9.17
CA ASP A 164 -12.14 -9.08 8.05
C ASP A 164 -13.20 -10.08 8.58
N PRO A 165 -14.51 -9.78 8.44
CA PRO A 165 -15.57 -10.66 8.93
C PRO A 165 -15.61 -12.02 8.22
N PHE A 166 -14.90 -12.17 7.10
CA PHE A 166 -14.83 -13.39 6.31
C PHE A 166 -13.44 -14.03 6.33
N ALA A 167 -12.54 -13.60 7.23
CA ALA A 167 -11.19 -14.14 7.36
C ALA A 167 -11.17 -15.68 7.44
N GLY A 168 -12.06 -16.25 8.24
CA GLY A 168 -12.15 -17.70 8.48
C GLY A 168 -12.64 -18.52 7.28
N LEU A 169 -13.09 -17.89 6.19
CA LEU A 169 -13.51 -18.58 4.97
C LEU A 169 -12.39 -18.73 3.95
N TYR A 170 -11.26 -18.02 4.15
CA TYR A 170 -10.13 -18.11 3.24
C TYR A 170 -9.45 -19.47 3.32
N GLN A 171 -9.24 -20.06 2.16
CA GLN A 171 -8.50 -21.30 1.99
C GLN A 171 -7.29 -21.05 1.10
N ARG A 172 -6.20 -21.76 1.40
CA ARG A 172 -5.01 -21.71 0.56
C ARG A 172 -5.31 -22.36 -0.79
N TRP A 173 -5.01 -21.65 -1.87
CA TRP A 173 -5.08 -22.21 -3.20
C TRP A 173 -3.92 -23.18 -3.42
N LEU A 174 -4.26 -24.39 -3.84
CA LEU A 174 -3.35 -25.45 -4.24
C LEU A 174 -3.69 -25.81 -5.69
N PRO A 175 -2.72 -25.68 -6.62
CA PRO A 175 -2.93 -26.06 -8.00
C PRO A 175 -3.44 -27.50 -8.13
N GLU A 176 -4.40 -27.71 -9.03
CA GLU A 176 -4.92 -29.04 -9.39
C GLU A 176 -5.56 -29.79 -8.20
N SER A 177 -5.99 -29.07 -7.15
CA SER A 177 -6.65 -29.67 -5.98
C SER A 177 -8.03 -30.27 -6.27
N GLY A 178 -8.64 -29.93 -7.41
CA GLY A 178 -10.00 -30.35 -7.77
C GLY A 178 -11.12 -29.71 -6.94
N GLN A 179 -10.80 -28.75 -6.06
CA GLN A 179 -11.76 -28.09 -5.17
C GLN A 179 -12.53 -26.94 -5.84
N LEU A 180 -12.06 -26.48 -7.01
CA LEU A 180 -12.57 -25.31 -7.70
C LEU A 180 -13.06 -25.66 -9.12
N PRO A 181 -14.07 -24.94 -9.63
CA PRO A 181 -14.47 -25.06 -11.04
C PRO A 181 -13.29 -24.76 -11.97
N VAL A 182 -13.24 -25.47 -13.11
CA VAL A 182 -12.14 -25.36 -14.10
C VAL A 182 -11.86 -23.91 -14.50
N ALA A 183 -12.90 -23.10 -14.69
CA ALA A 183 -12.76 -21.69 -15.05
C ALA A 183 -12.05 -20.87 -13.95
N VAL A 184 -12.35 -21.13 -12.68
CA VAL A 184 -11.76 -20.43 -11.52
C VAL A 184 -10.30 -20.85 -11.34
N GLU A 185 -10.03 -22.15 -11.47
CA GLU A 185 -8.68 -22.72 -11.40
C GLU A 185 -7.76 -22.14 -12.48
N ALA A 186 -8.26 -22.01 -13.72
CA ALA A 186 -7.50 -21.42 -14.82
C ALA A 186 -7.12 -19.96 -14.54
N VAL A 187 -8.05 -19.16 -14.00
CA VAL A 187 -7.80 -17.75 -13.67
C VAL A 187 -6.82 -17.61 -12.50
N LEU A 188 -6.94 -18.44 -11.45
CA LEU A 188 -6.00 -18.47 -10.32
C LEU A 188 -4.59 -18.87 -10.76
N SER A 189 -4.49 -19.83 -11.68
CA SER A 189 -3.22 -20.25 -12.27
C SER A 189 -2.58 -19.13 -13.07
N ALA A 190 -3.32 -18.46 -13.96
CA ALA A 190 -2.84 -17.28 -14.69
C ALA A 190 -2.40 -16.16 -13.72
N ARG A 191 -3.18 -15.90 -12.67
CA ARG A 191 -2.85 -14.90 -11.66
C ARG A 191 -1.57 -15.25 -10.91
N SER A 192 -1.34 -16.53 -10.61
CA SER A 192 -0.10 -17.00 -9.99
C SER A 192 1.14 -16.69 -10.82
N VAL A 193 1.00 -16.72 -12.16
CA VAL A 193 2.08 -16.38 -13.10
C VAL A 193 2.28 -14.87 -13.12
N ALA A 194 1.21 -14.09 -13.17
CA ALA A 194 1.26 -12.62 -13.10
C ALA A 194 1.94 -12.15 -11.80
N LEU A 195 1.59 -12.72 -10.65
CA LEU A 195 2.24 -12.43 -9.36
C LEU A 195 3.73 -12.75 -9.37
N ARG A 196 4.13 -13.93 -9.89
CA ARG A 196 5.55 -14.31 -10.03
C ARG A 196 6.33 -13.35 -10.94
N LYS A 197 5.70 -12.85 -12.00
CA LYS A 197 6.27 -11.86 -12.91
C LYS A 197 6.18 -10.42 -12.39
N LYS A 198 5.63 -10.21 -11.18
CA LYS A 198 5.36 -8.88 -10.59
C LYS A 198 4.51 -7.98 -11.50
N ALA A 199 3.63 -8.58 -12.29
CA ALA A 199 2.69 -7.89 -13.18
C ALA A 199 1.43 -7.47 -12.39
N ALA A 200 1.57 -6.43 -11.55
CA ALA A 200 0.51 -6.01 -10.61
C ALA A 200 -0.82 -5.67 -11.30
N LYS A 201 -0.78 -4.99 -12.46
CA LYS A 201 -1.97 -4.62 -13.23
C LYS A 201 -2.72 -5.85 -13.74
N GLU A 202 -2.01 -6.80 -14.33
CA GLU A 202 -2.59 -8.06 -14.83
C GLU A 202 -3.18 -8.89 -13.68
N ALA A 203 -2.48 -8.97 -12.53
CA ALA A 203 -2.99 -9.64 -11.34
C ALA A 203 -4.26 -8.99 -10.78
N ALA A 204 -4.40 -7.65 -10.91
CA ALA A 204 -5.59 -6.92 -10.52
C ALA A 204 -6.77 -7.14 -11.49
N GLU A 205 -6.51 -7.19 -12.80
CA GLU A 205 -7.52 -7.54 -13.81
C GLU A 205 -8.04 -8.96 -13.61
N LEU A 206 -7.16 -9.93 -13.35
CA LEU A 206 -7.52 -11.31 -13.07
C LEU A 206 -8.32 -11.46 -11.76
N ARG A 207 -8.03 -10.66 -10.73
CA ARG A 207 -8.87 -10.58 -9.52
C ARG A 207 -10.30 -10.16 -9.87
N GLY A 208 -10.48 -9.14 -10.72
CA GLY A 208 -11.81 -8.73 -11.17
C GLY A 208 -12.55 -9.84 -11.93
N SER A 209 -11.84 -10.66 -12.70
CA SER A 209 -12.40 -11.85 -13.33
C SER A 209 -12.85 -12.90 -12.30
N LEU A 210 -12.09 -13.12 -11.23
CA LEU A 210 -12.48 -14.03 -10.14
C LEU A 210 -13.72 -13.54 -9.39
N GLU A 211 -13.83 -12.24 -9.15
CA GLU A 211 -15.00 -11.63 -8.50
C GLU A 211 -16.28 -11.83 -9.34
N LYS A 212 -16.17 -11.74 -10.67
CA LYS A 212 -17.27 -12.07 -11.61
C LYS A 212 -17.65 -13.55 -11.56
N LEU A 213 -16.69 -14.44 -11.29
CA LEU A 213 -16.91 -15.87 -11.11
C LEU A 213 -17.43 -16.23 -9.70
N GLY A 214 -17.59 -15.26 -8.80
CA GLY A 214 -18.12 -15.49 -7.45
C GLY A 214 -17.06 -15.77 -6.40
N TYR A 215 -15.79 -15.41 -6.63
CA TYR A 215 -14.68 -15.67 -5.71
C TYR A 215 -13.91 -14.40 -5.36
N SER A 216 -13.51 -14.26 -4.10
CA SER A 216 -12.56 -13.26 -3.65
C SER A 216 -11.19 -13.89 -3.42
N VAL A 217 -10.13 -13.16 -3.72
CA VAL A 217 -8.75 -13.57 -3.47
C VAL A 217 -8.02 -12.58 -2.59
N ARG A 218 -7.11 -13.13 -1.79
CA ARG A 218 -6.16 -12.39 -0.96
C ARG A 218 -4.77 -12.97 -1.16
N ASP A 219 -3.77 -12.12 -1.16
CA ASP A 219 -2.37 -12.54 -1.25
C ASP A 219 -1.81 -12.75 0.15
N ASP A 220 -1.05 -13.83 0.32
CA ASP A 220 -0.32 -14.18 1.54
C ASP A 220 1.12 -14.53 1.14
N GLY A 221 1.98 -13.51 1.03
CA GLY A 221 3.32 -13.63 0.50
C GLY A 221 3.35 -14.22 -0.92
N ALA A 222 3.92 -15.41 -1.07
CA ALA A 222 3.97 -16.14 -2.34
C ALA A 222 2.74 -17.04 -2.58
N HIS A 223 1.80 -17.07 -1.65
CA HIS A 223 0.61 -17.91 -1.70
C HIS A 223 -0.63 -17.07 -1.99
N GLN A 224 -1.61 -17.70 -2.63
CA GLN A 224 -2.90 -17.09 -2.88
C GLN A 224 -3.93 -17.77 -1.97
N LEU A 225 -4.73 -16.97 -1.29
CA LEU A 225 -5.89 -17.41 -0.56
C LEU A 225 -7.14 -17.10 -1.38
N TRP A 226 -8.13 -17.98 -1.32
CA TRP A 226 -9.40 -17.80 -2.00
C TRP A 226 -10.56 -18.04 -1.03
N ARG A 227 -11.69 -17.38 -1.30
CA ARG A 227 -12.98 -17.70 -0.66
C ARG A 227 -14.13 -17.43 -1.63
N PRO A 228 -15.25 -18.15 -1.53
CA PRO A 228 -16.49 -17.78 -2.20
C PRO A 228 -16.98 -16.41 -1.72
N LEU A 229 -17.65 -15.66 -2.60
CA LEU A 229 -18.35 -14.44 -2.22
C LEU A 229 -19.57 -14.79 -1.37
N VAL A 230 -19.73 -14.05 -0.27
CA VAL A 230 -20.87 -14.15 0.64
C VAL A 230 -21.81 -12.99 0.37
N ARG A 231 -23.07 -13.29 0.05
CA ARG A 231 -24.11 -12.26 -0.02
C ARG A 231 -24.67 -12.04 1.39
N SER A 232 -24.61 -10.79 1.85
CA SER A 232 -25.24 -10.34 3.10
C SER A 232 -26.65 -9.80 2.88
#